data_AF-A0A1W5D524-F1
#
_entry.id   AF-A0A1W5D524-F1
#
_cell.length_a   1.000
_cell.length_b   1.000
_cell.length_c   1.000
_cell.angle_alpha   90.00
_cell.angle_beta   90.00
_cell.angle_gamma   90.00
#
_symmetry.space_group_name_H-M   'P 1'
#
loop_
_entity.id
_entity.type
_entity.pdbx_description
1 polymer ?
#
loop_
_entity_poly.entity_id
_entity_poly.type
_entity_poly.pdbx_seq_one_letter_code
_entity_poly.pdbx_strand_id
1 'polypeptide(L)'
;MSSSATVAALYAATISSSAITGAVPEEAKDKRHHLKADKGFVNPWDSWRDIAAPTIMKAILWRRISGAANNPDTTPPTVPVRKPTFLPSRSTDTLRATWLGHACYFVEFPGGLRVLFDPVFSERCSPFSWLGPKRYTEVPCQIEDIPTIDAVVISHNHYDHMDHPTIMKIKAKHPNVHFFVPLRNKQWFTASGIDKVTELDWWEERDVKLSPAQQNTVVSGAGNATGGSPDSITARISCLPCQHTSARSLFDRGHTLWASWSVESGGKKVWFGGDTGYRAVPELPKDVDDYAPEHDYPHCPAFKQIGDLRGPFDLGLVPIGAYDPRWLFSSMHANPYDSVNIFKDTKCKRAMGIHWGTWVLTEEDVLEPPKLLRKALKWKDIPEEGVFDVCDIGESREFR
;
A
#
# COMPACT_ATOMS: atom_id res chain seq x y z
N MET A 1 31.71 -14.61 -20.72
CA MET A 1 31.58 -13.22 -20.24
C MET A 1 31.35 -13.29 -18.73
N SER A 2 32.32 -12.84 -17.94
CA SER A 2 32.23 -12.89 -16.48
C SER A 2 31.31 -11.77 -16.01
N SER A 3 30.14 -12.12 -15.47
CA SER A 3 29.24 -11.19 -14.79
C SER A 3 29.91 -10.77 -13.49
N SER A 4 30.55 -9.60 -13.48
CA SER A 4 31.04 -8.99 -12.24
C SER A 4 29.80 -8.63 -11.40
N ALA A 5 29.56 -9.41 -10.35
CA ALA A 5 28.50 -9.12 -9.39
C ALA A 5 28.93 -7.88 -8.59
N THR A 6 28.43 -6.71 -8.98
CA THR A 6 28.58 -5.50 -8.18
C THR A 6 27.94 -5.77 -6.83
N VAL A 7 28.74 -5.94 -5.79
CA VAL A 7 28.24 -6.03 -4.41
C VAL A 7 27.60 -4.69 -4.10
N ALA A 8 26.28 -4.64 -4.09
CA ALA A 8 25.56 -3.44 -3.70
C ALA A 8 26.03 -3.04 -2.30
N ALA A 9 26.47 -1.79 -2.13
CA ALA A 9 26.87 -1.27 -0.83
C ALA A 9 25.70 -1.47 0.16
N LEU A 10 25.99 -2.12 1.29
CA LEU A 10 25.02 -2.25 2.37
C LEU A 10 24.89 -0.90 3.06
N TYR A 11 23.67 -0.41 3.22
CA TYR A 11 23.39 0.80 3.98
C TYR A 11 22.78 0.42 5.33
N ALA A 12 23.04 1.21 6.37
CA ALA A 12 22.40 1.09 7.67
C ALA A 12 21.52 2.32 7.93
N ALA A 13 20.30 2.09 8.42
CA ALA A 13 19.34 3.14 8.74
C ALA A 13 19.56 3.70 10.15
N THR A 14 19.57 5.02 10.26
CA THR A 14 19.38 5.77 11.50
C THR A 14 18.01 6.46 11.43
N ILE A 15 17.19 6.28 12.46
CA ILE A 15 15.81 6.79 12.51
C ILE A 15 15.73 7.87 13.59
N SER A 16 15.10 9.02 13.28
CA SER A 16 14.88 10.08 14.26
C SER A 16 14.03 9.60 15.44
N SER A 17 14.28 10.15 16.63
CA SER A 17 13.46 9.87 17.82
C SER A 17 12.17 10.69 17.86
N SER A 18 12.15 11.88 17.25
CA SER A 18 10.97 12.75 17.23
C SER A 18 9.91 12.21 16.28
N ALA A 19 8.65 12.31 16.71
CA ALA A 19 7.52 11.66 16.07
C ALA A 19 6.58 12.58 15.29
N ILE A 20 6.55 13.89 15.54
CA ILE A 20 5.68 14.82 14.80
C ILE A 20 6.51 16.05 14.44
N THR A 21 6.73 16.27 13.14
CA THR A 21 7.55 17.37 12.62
C THR A 21 6.76 18.35 11.75
N GLY A 22 5.51 18.01 11.41
CA GLY A 22 4.64 18.80 10.53
C GLY A 22 3.31 19.22 11.16
N ALA A 23 2.58 20.10 10.48
CA ALA A 23 1.22 20.48 10.88
C ALA A 23 0.28 19.27 10.85
N VAL A 24 -0.66 19.20 11.79
CA VAL A 24 -1.68 18.15 11.86
C VAL A 24 -3.06 18.80 11.93
N PRO A 25 -4.15 18.13 11.50
CA PRO A 25 -5.50 18.62 11.72
C PRO A 25 -5.74 18.87 13.21
N GLU A 26 -6.54 19.88 13.56
CA GLU A 26 -6.78 20.22 14.97
C GLU A 26 -7.41 19.03 15.73
N GLU A 27 -8.33 18.32 15.09
CA GLU A 27 -8.97 17.11 15.63
C GLU A 27 -8.03 15.90 15.79
N ALA A 28 -6.84 15.91 15.17
CA ALA A 28 -5.88 14.82 15.35
C ALA A 28 -5.33 14.79 16.77
N LYS A 29 -5.34 15.93 17.49
CA LYS A 29 -4.94 16.05 18.90
C LYS A 29 -5.87 15.25 19.82
N ASP A 30 -7.12 15.06 19.43
CA ASP A 30 -8.13 14.34 20.22
C ASP A 30 -7.92 12.83 20.19
N LYS A 31 -7.11 12.30 19.25
CA LYS A 31 -6.86 10.87 19.06
C LYS A 31 -8.13 10.02 19.05
N ARG A 32 -9.19 10.52 18.39
CA ARG A 32 -10.52 9.85 18.34
C ARG A 32 -10.49 8.44 17.75
N HIS A 33 -9.45 8.08 17.02
CA HIS A 33 -9.24 6.73 16.50
C HIS A 33 -8.73 5.73 17.55
N HIS A 34 -8.30 6.17 18.75
CA HIS A 34 -7.90 5.29 19.84
C HIS A 34 -9.11 4.93 20.71
N LEU A 35 -9.36 3.64 20.91
CA LEU A 35 -10.33 3.17 21.89
C LEU A 35 -9.80 3.39 23.31
N LYS A 36 -10.70 3.78 24.22
CA LYS A 36 -10.36 3.98 25.64
C LYS A 36 -9.78 2.71 26.27
N ALA A 37 -8.95 2.91 27.30
CA ALA A 37 -8.28 1.84 28.05
C ALA A 37 -7.42 0.93 27.15
N ASP A 38 -6.81 1.51 26.11
CA ASP A 38 -5.85 0.83 25.24
C ASP A 38 -6.44 -0.42 24.55
N LYS A 39 -7.74 -0.41 24.24
CA LYS A 39 -8.45 -1.58 23.66
C LYS A 39 -8.27 -1.76 22.15
N GLY A 40 -7.59 -0.85 21.48
CA GLY A 40 -7.39 -0.89 20.03
C GLY A 40 -7.81 0.40 19.36
N PHE A 41 -8.27 0.29 18.12
CA PHE A 41 -8.52 1.42 17.23
C PHE A 41 -9.90 1.34 16.58
N VAL A 42 -10.42 2.49 16.16
CA VAL A 42 -11.72 2.65 15.51
C VAL A 42 -11.65 3.75 14.46
N ASN A 43 -12.51 3.69 13.45
CA ASN A 43 -12.68 4.83 12.54
C ASN A 43 -13.48 5.95 13.23
N PRO A 44 -12.97 7.20 13.23
CA PRO A 44 -13.61 8.30 13.94
C PRO A 44 -14.57 9.13 13.07
N TRP A 45 -14.78 8.75 11.81
CA TRP A 45 -15.50 9.57 10.81
C TRP A 45 -16.91 9.06 10.54
N ASP A 46 -17.82 10.00 10.27
CA ASP A 46 -19.23 9.68 9.92
C ASP A 46 -19.36 8.91 8.59
N SER A 47 -18.32 8.93 7.75
CA SER A 47 -18.19 8.15 6.53
C SER A 47 -17.92 6.67 6.76
N TRP A 48 -17.71 6.25 8.01
CA TRP A 48 -17.54 4.85 8.39
C TRP A 48 -18.84 4.23 8.86
N ARG A 49 -19.11 3.00 8.40
CA ARG A 49 -20.16 2.15 8.96
C ARG A 49 -19.56 0.83 9.40
N ASP A 50 -19.61 0.55 10.69
CA ASP A 50 -19.15 -0.74 11.20
C ASP A 50 -20.20 -1.84 10.94
N ILE A 51 -19.80 -2.84 10.17
CA ILE A 51 -20.57 -4.06 9.95
C ILE A 51 -19.87 -5.20 10.68
N ALA A 52 -20.54 -5.83 11.63
CA ALA A 52 -19.99 -6.95 12.38
C ALA A 52 -19.65 -8.13 11.44
N ALA A 53 -18.52 -8.80 11.69
CA ALA A 53 -18.06 -9.91 10.83
C ALA A 53 -19.10 -11.05 10.66
N PRO A 54 -19.86 -11.47 11.70
CA PRO A 54 -20.93 -12.45 11.52
C PRO A 54 -22.03 -11.98 10.56
N THR A 55 -22.32 -10.67 10.53
CA THR A 55 -23.29 -10.06 9.62
C THR A 55 -22.78 -10.13 8.18
N ILE A 56 -21.51 -9.79 7.94
CA ILE A 56 -20.86 -9.91 6.62
C ILE A 56 -20.90 -11.38 6.15
N MET A 57 -20.49 -12.32 7.00
CA MET A 57 -20.50 -13.76 6.68
C MET A 57 -21.90 -14.26 6.34
N LYS A 58 -22.92 -13.86 7.11
CA LYS A 58 -24.33 -14.21 6.85
C LYS A 58 -24.81 -13.62 5.53
N ALA A 59 -24.46 -12.37 5.23
CA ALA A 59 -24.82 -11.70 3.99
C ALA A 59 -24.21 -12.40 2.77
N ILE A 60 -22.90 -12.69 2.81
CA ILE A 60 -22.20 -13.42 1.74
C ILE A 60 -22.84 -14.81 1.52
N LEU A 61 -23.10 -15.56 2.60
CA LEU A 61 -23.74 -16.88 2.50
C LEU A 61 -25.15 -16.78 1.90
N TRP A 62 -25.95 -15.81 2.34
CA TRP A 62 -27.30 -15.59 1.81
C TRP A 62 -27.27 -15.22 0.32
N ARG A 63 -26.36 -14.35 -0.10
CA ARG A 63 -26.18 -13.99 -1.52
C ARG A 63 -25.82 -15.20 -2.37
N ARG A 64 -24.98 -16.10 -1.86
CA ARG A 64 -24.64 -17.36 -2.55
C ARG A 64 -25.86 -18.28 -2.68
N ILE A 65 -26.62 -18.48 -1.60
CA ILE A 65 -27.80 -19.37 -1.61
C ILE A 65 -28.94 -18.80 -2.46
N SER A 66 -29.11 -17.47 -2.48
CA SER A 66 -30.13 -16.79 -3.28
C SER A 66 -29.76 -16.60 -4.76
N GLY A 67 -28.53 -16.94 -5.15
CA GLY A 67 -28.03 -16.72 -6.52
C GLY A 67 -27.73 -15.26 -6.86
N ALA A 68 -27.74 -14.37 -5.87
CA ALA A 68 -27.42 -12.95 -6.04
C ALA A 68 -25.90 -12.68 -6.08
N ALA A 69 -25.09 -13.60 -5.56
CA ALA A 69 -23.63 -13.48 -5.56
C ALA A 69 -23.04 -13.64 -6.97
N ASN A 70 -22.05 -12.82 -7.31
CA ASN A 70 -21.20 -13.07 -8.47
C ASN A 70 -20.00 -13.95 -8.08
N ASN A 71 -19.56 -14.81 -8.99
CA ASN A 71 -18.31 -15.57 -8.86
C ASN A 71 -17.40 -15.15 -10.01
N PRO A 72 -16.47 -14.19 -9.78
CA PRO A 72 -15.63 -13.65 -10.84
C PRO A 72 -14.87 -14.73 -11.60
N ASP A 73 -14.88 -14.64 -12.93
CA ASP A 73 -14.13 -15.52 -13.81
C ASP A 73 -12.64 -15.17 -13.75
N THR A 74 -11.82 -16.14 -13.36
CA THR A 74 -10.36 -16.00 -13.26
C THR A 74 -9.62 -16.68 -14.43
N THR A 75 -10.34 -17.15 -15.45
CA THR A 75 -9.72 -17.74 -16.64
C THR A 75 -9.11 -16.67 -17.54
N PRO A 76 -7.96 -16.94 -18.19
CA PRO A 76 -7.36 -15.99 -19.12
C PRO A 76 -8.29 -15.61 -20.28
N PRO A 77 -8.25 -14.36 -20.77
CA PRO A 77 -7.25 -13.34 -20.45
C PRO A 77 -7.51 -12.61 -19.13
N THR A 78 -6.50 -12.58 -18.27
CA THR A 78 -6.44 -11.76 -17.04
C THR A 78 -5.36 -10.68 -17.19
N VAL A 79 -5.01 -9.98 -16.11
CA VAL A 79 -3.94 -8.97 -16.14
C VAL A 79 -2.62 -9.61 -16.60
N PRO A 80 -1.95 -9.08 -17.63
CA PRO A 80 -0.67 -9.62 -18.08
C PRO A 80 0.38 -9.58 -16.97
N VAL A 81 1.18 -10.64 -16.90
CA VAL A 81 2.33 -10.74 -15.99
C VAL A 81 3.61 -10.69 -16.81
N ARG A 82 4.55 -9.84 -16.41
CA ARG A 82 5.82 -9.60 -17.09
C ARG A 82 6.95 -9.69 -16.08
N LYS A 83 8.14 -10.10 -16.55
CA LYS A 83 9.34 -10.08 -15.70
C LYS A 83 9.75 -8.61 -15.45
N PRO A 84 9.92 -8.18 -14.19
CA PRO A 84 10.28 -6.81 -13.89
C PRO A 84 11.73 -6.50 -14.28
N THR A 85 11.99 -5.22 -14.52
CA THR A 85 13.33 -4.67 -14.73
C THR A 85 13.59 -3.61 -13.66
N PHE A 86 14.54 -3.91 -12.77
CA PHE A 86 14.97 -3.00 -11.71
C PHE A 86 16.18 -2.20 -12.17
N LEU A 87 16.38 -1.00 -11.62
CA LEU A 87 17.56 -0.21 -11.95
C LEU A 87 18.83 -0.95 -11.49
N PRO A 88 19.89 -0.99 -12.32
CA PRO A 88 21.14 -1.68 -11.97
C PRO A 88 21.93 -0.93 -10.89
N SER A 89 21.56 0.32 -10.60
CA SER A 89 22.18 1.14 -9.57
C SER A 89 21.15 2.03 -8.87
N ARG A 90 21.56 2.63 -7.75
CA ARG A 90 20.74 3.60 -7.00
C ARG A 90 20.61 4.96 -7.70
N SER A 91 21.53 5.28 -8.61
CA SER A 91 21.57 6.58 -9.29
C SER A 91 20.45 6.66 -10.34
N THR A 92 19.52 7.58 -10.12
CA THR A 92 18.43 7.91 -11.04
C THR A 92 17.98 9.34 -10.78
N ASP A 93 17.58 10.04 -11.83
CA ASP A 93 16.95 11.36 -11.80
C ASP A 93 15.41 11.25 -11.81
N THR A 94 14.86 10.08 -12.14
CA THR A 94 13.42 9.84 -12.19
C THR A 94 12.93 8.98 -11.03
N LEU A 95 11.69 9.24 -10.60
CA LEU A 95 10.96 8.33 -9.72
C LEU A 95 10.44 7.16 -10.55
N ARG A 96 10.71 5.93 -10.14
CA ARG A 96 10.25 4.74 -10.86
C ARG A 96 9.45 3.85 -9.92
N ALA A 97 8.29 3.37 -10.38
CA ALA A 97 7.43 2.49 -9.62
C ALA A 97 7.16 1.21 -10.42
N THR A 98 7.36 0.06 -9.80
CA THR A 98 7.11 -1.26 -10.41
C THR A 98 5.98 -1.95 -9.65
N TRP A 99 4.91 -2.29 -10.34
CA TRP A 99 3.80 -3.03 -9.73
C TRP A 99 4.17 -4.49 -9.60
N LEU A 100 4.08 -5.07 -8.41
CA LEU A 100 4.42 -6.47 -8.15
C LEU A 100 3.16 -7.32 -7.88
N GLY A 101 1.98 -6.77 -8.17
CA GLY A 101 0.67 -7.37 -7.95
C GLY A 101 0.01 -6.87 -6.68
N HIS A 102 -1.33 -6.85 -6.68
CA HIS A 102 -2.17 -6.42 -5.57
C HIS A 102 -1.80 -5.01 -5.05
N ALA A 103 -1.55 -4.84 -3.75
CA ALA A 103 -1.05 -3.62 -3.14
C ALA A 103 0.48 -3.45 -3.20
N CYS A 104 1.20 -4.43 -3.75
CA CYS A 104 2.65 -4.46 -3.70
C CYS A 104 3.27 -3.61 -4.81
N TYR A 105 4.00 -2.56 -4.41
CA TYR A 105 4.79 -1.71 -5.31
C TYR A 105 6.22 -1.60 -4.82
N PHE A 106 7.17 -1.75 -5.73
CA PHE A 106 8.56 -1.40 -5.51
C PHE A 106 8.86 -0.03 -6.11
N VAL A 107 9.30 0.91 -5.29
CA VAL A 107 9.53 2.31 -5.69
C VAL A 107 10.99 2.70 -5.53
N GLU A 108 11.54 3.21 -6.61
CA GLU A 108 12.92 3.65 -6.75
C GLU A 108 12.96 5.17 -6.83
N PHE A 109 13.35 5.80 -5.72
CA PHE A 109 13.40 7.26 -5.63
C PHE A 109 14.70 7.81 -6.24
N PRO A 110 14.63 9.04 -6.80
CA PRO A 110 15.81 9.88 -6.92
C PRO A 110 16.47 10.04 -5.54
N GLY A 111 17.79 10.14 -5.50
CA GLY A 111 18.54 10.11 -4.24
C GLY A 111 18.81 8.70 -3.68
N GLY A 112 18.28 7.65 -4.31
CA GLY A 112 18.77 6.27 -4.13
C GLY A 112 17.99 5.40 -3.15
N LEU A 113 16.94 5.92 -2.49
CA LEU A 113 16.07 5.13 -1.62
C LEU A 113 15.28 4.08 -2.42
N ARG A 114 15.16 2.87 -1.89
CA ARG A 114 14.37 1.76 -2.46
C ARG A 114 13.34 1.27 -1.43
N VAL A 115 12.06 1.47 -1.73
CA VAL A 115 10.94 1.18 -0.81
C VAL A 115 10.02 0.13 -1.40
N LEU A 116 9.62 -0.83 -0.59
CA LEU A 116 8.64 -1.86 -0.95
C LEU A 116 7.39 -1.69 -0.07
N PHE A 117 6.23 -1.54 -0.70
CA PHE A 117 4.94 -1.38 -0.02
C PHE A 117 4.19 -2.73 0.00
N ASP A 118 3.57 -3.08 1.14
CA ASP A 118 2.70 -4.25 1.34
C ASP A 118 3.10 -5.53 0.57
N PRO A 119 4.31 -6.08 0.81
CA PRO A 119 4.83 -7.16 0.00
C PRO A 119 4.15 -8.51 0.29
N VAL A 120 3.47 -9.06 -0.74
CA VAL A 120 2.88 -10.41 -0.70
C VAL A 120 3.22 -11.22 -1.95
N PHE A 121 4.08 -12.22 -1.75
CA PHE A 121 4.56 -13.14 -2.79
C PHE A 121 4.03 -14.57 -2.60
N SER A 122 3.28 -14.82 -1.52
CA SER A 122 2.61 -16.10 -1.30
C SER A 122 1.50 -16.36 -2.33
N GLU A 123 1.20 -17.65 -2.53
CA GLU A 123 0.14 -18.10 -3.42
C GLU A 123 -1.27 -17.77 -2.87
N ARG A 124 -1.41 -17.78 -1.54
CA ARG A 124 -2.66 -17.48 -0.84
C ARG A 124 -2.48 -16.37 0.19
N CYS A 125 -3.48 -15.50 0.31
CA CYS A 125 -3.57 -14.52 1.39
C CYS A 125 -4.39 -15.10 2.55
N SER A 126 -3.76 -15.95 3.36
CA SER A 126 -4.42 -16.72 4.41
C SER A 126 -3.44 -17.15 5.51
N PRO A 127 -3.92 -17.40 6.75
CA PRO A 127 -3.12 -18.09 7.77
C PRO A 127 -2.74 -19.53 7.39
N PHE A 128 -3.44 -20.13 6.43
CA PHE A 128 -3.25 -21.53 6.04
C PHE A 128 -2.83 -21.64 4.58
N SER A 129 -1.91 -22.55 4.27
CA SER A 129 -1.45 -22.82 2.90
C SER A 129 -2.51 -23.49 2.00
N TRP A 130 -3.52 -24.13 2.60
CA TRP A 130 -4.53 -24.93 1.89
C TRP A 130 -5.91 -24.27 1.82
N LEU A 131 -6.15 -23.19 2.58
CA LEU A 131 -7.44 -22.51 2.71
C LEU A 131 -7.30 -21.01 2.43
N GLY A 132 -8.36 -20.35 1.97
CA GLY A 132 -8.40 -18.91 1.71
C GLY A 132 -8.10 -18.55 0.25
N PRO A 133 -8.18 -17.26 -0.12
CA PRO A 133 -8.11 -16.84 -1.52
C PRO A 133 -6.76 -17.21 -2.15
N LYS A 134 -6.80 -17.78 -3.34
CA LYS A 134 -5.63 -18.14 -4.16
C LYS A 134 -5.44 -17.09 -5.23
N ARG A 135 -4.20 -16.66 -5.49
CA ARG A 135 -3.92 -15.73 -6.60
C ARG A 135 -4.25 -16.38 -7.93
N TYR A 136 -4.84 -15.63 -8.85
CA TYR A 136 -5.13 -16.09 -10.22
C TYR A 136 -4.09 -15.58 -11.23
N THR A 137 -3.16 -14.74 -10.78
CA THR A 137 -1.99 -14.29 -11.54
C THR A 137 -0.71 -14.81 -10.92
N GLU A 138 0.30 -15.05 -11.75
CA GLU A 138 1.63 -15.47 -11.28
C GLU A 138 2.34 -14.35 -10.49
N VAL A 139 3.30 -14.72 -9.65
CA VAL A 139 4.26 -13.76 -9.09
C VAL A 139 5.24 -13.31 -10.19
N PRO A 140 5.44 -12.00 -10.41
CA PRO A 140 6.28 -11.52 -11.50
C PRO A 140 7.79 -11.77 -11.30
N CYS A 141 8.22 -11.95 -10.05
CA CYS A 141 9.59 -12.29 -9.68
C CYS A 141 9.63 -12.96 -8.29
N GLN A 142 10.82 -13.36 -7.85
CA GLN A 142 11.08 -13.73 -6.47
C GLN A 142 11.63 -12.54 -5.68
N ILE A 143 11.63 -12.62 -4.35
CA ILE A 143 12.23 -11.59 -3.48
C ILE A 143 13.73 -11.46 -3.74
N GLU A 144 14.39 -12.57 -4.04
CA GLU A 144 15.82 -12.65 -4.30
C GLU A 144 16.24 -11.92 -5.58
N ASP A 145 15.29 -11.66 -6.50
CA ASP A 145 15.49 -10.90 -7.74
C ASP A 145 15.51 -9.39 -7.51
N ILE A 146 14.96 -8.89 -6.38
CA ILE A 146 14.94 -7.47 -6.05
C ILE A 146 16.34 -7.07 -5.54
N PRO A 147 17.06 -6.15 -6.21
CA PRO A 147 18.47 -5.91 -5.90
C PRO A 147 18.68 -5.33 -4.50
N THR A 148 17.82 -4.40 -4.09
CA THR A 148 17.92 -3.77 -2.78
C THR A 148 16.58 -3.26 -2.29
N ILE A 149 16.28 -3.53 -1.02
CA ILE A 149 15.15 -2.98 -0.29
C ILE A 149 15.71 -2.32 0.97
N ASP A 150 15.55 -1.00 1.09
CA ASP A 150 15.98 -0.26 2.28
C ASP A 150 14.88 -0.17 3.32
N ALA A 151 13.65 0.04 2.86
CA ALA A 151 12.48 0.16 3.70
C ALA A 151 11.34 -0.71 3.18
N VAL A 152 10.62 -1.34 4.11
CA VAL A 152 9.32 -1.95 3.85
C VAL A 152 8.28 -1.14 4.60
N VAL A 153 7.22 -0.76 3.91
CA VAL A 153 6.09 -0.03 4.49
C VAL A 153 4.86 -0.93 4.49
N ILE A 154 4.25 -1.13 5.65
CA ILE A 154 3.05 -1.94 5.83
C ILE A 154 1.87 -1.03 6.13
N SER A 155 0.77 -1.10 5.36
CA SER A 155 -0.45 -0.33 5.62
C SER A 155 -1.23 -0.86 6.81
N HIS A 156 -1.41 -2.18 6.90
CA HIS A 156 -2.17 -2.84 7.95
C HIS A 156 -1.87 -4.35 7.97
N ASN A 157 -2.50 -5.07 8.89
CA ASN A 157 -2.10 -6.44 9.22
C ASN A 157 -2.89 -7.55 8.51
N HIS A 158 -3.74 -7.26 7.52
CA HIS A 158 -4.43 -8.33 6.78
C HIS A 158 -3.44 -9.20 5.99
N TYR A 159 -3.84 -10.44 5.70
CA TYR A 159 -2.95 -11.45 5.09
C TYR A 159 -2.52 -11.12 3.66
N ASP A 160 -3.29 -10.31 2.95
CA ASP A 160 -2.99 -9.82 1.60
C ASP A 160 -2.12 -8.55 1.59
N HIS A 161 -1.74 -8.03 2.77
CA HIS A 161 -0.83 -6.87 2.91
C HIS A 161 0.40 -7.16 3.79
N MET A 162 0.27 -8.09 4.74
CA MET A 162 1.32 -8.48 5.68
C MET A 162 1.52 -10.00 5.67
N ASP A 163 2.33 -10.47 4.72
CA ASP A 163 2.61 -11.87 4.46
C ASP A 163 3.90 -12.37 5.13
N HIS A 164 3.75 -13.29 6.09
CA HIS A 164 4.87 -13.77 6.90
C HIS A 164 5.99 -14.44 6.09
N PRO A 165 5.71 -15.42 5.20
CA PRO A 165 6.74 -15.99 4.32
C PRO A 165 7.52 -14.93 3.54
N THR A 166 6.84 -13.95 2.95
CA THR A 166 7.47 -12.87 2.20
C THR A 166 8.37 -12.00 3.09
N ILE A 167 7.86 -11.55 4.24
CA ILE A 167 8.62 -10.74 5.20
C ILE A 167 9.89 -11.46 5.66
N MET A 168 9.82 -12.77 5.93
CA MET A 168 10.98 -13.55 6.35
C MET A 168 12.02 -13.72 5.23
N LYS A 169 11.59 -13.87 3.97
CA LYS A 169 12.51 -13.86 2.81
C LYS A 169 13.18 -12.50 2.64
N ILE A 170 12.44 -11.41 2.79
CA ILE A 170 12.99 -10.04 2.73
C ILE A 170 14.06 -9.84 3.81
N LYS A 171 13.76 -10.22 5.05
CA LYS A 171 14.72 -10.15 6.17
C LYS A 171 16.01 -10.94 5.87
N ALA A 172 15.88 -12.15 5.33
CA ALA A 172 17.01 -13.01 5.00
C ALA A 172 17.88 -12.42 3.87
N LYS A 173 17.25 -11.85 2.84
CA LYS A 173 17.94 -11.28 1.68
C LYS A 173 18.52 -9.88 1.94
N HIS A 174 17.82 -9.06 2.72
CA HIS A 174 18.15 -7.66 3.00
C HIS A 174 18.25 -7.45 4.51
N PRO A 175 19.33 -7.88 5.18
CA PRO A 175 19.43 -7.85 6.64
C PRO A 175 19.41 -6.43 7.25
N ASN A 176 19.59 -5.39 6.43
CA ASN A 176 19.51 -3.98 6.84
C ASN A 176 18.20 -3.29 6.51
N VAL A 177 17.23 -4.01 5.93
CA VAL A 177 15.90 -3.47 5.69
C VAL A 177 15.27 -3.01 7.00
N HIS A 178 14.58 -1.86 6.96
CA HIS A 178 13.84 -1.33 8.09
C HIS A 178 12.34 -1.34 7.78
N PHE A 179 11.54 -1.87 8.71
CA PHE A 179 10.08 -1.94 8.56
C PHE A 179 9.42 -0.73 9.21
N PHE A 180 8.47 -0.12 8.51
CA PHE A 180 7.59 0.93 9.02
C PHE A 180 6.17 0.39 9.05
N VAL A 181 5.57 0.43 10.24
CA VAL A 181 4.27 -0.22 10.50
C VAL A 181 3.37 0.70 11.33
N PRO A 182 2.04 0.55 11.27
CA PRO A 182 1.16 1.29 12.16
C PRO A 182 1.26 0.74 13.58
N LEU A 183 0.85 1.53 14.57
CA LEU A 183 0.87 1.15 15.99
C LEU A 183 0.39 -0.28 16.27
N ARG A 184 1.10 -0.93 17.20
CA ARG A 184 0.88 -2.29 17.72
C ARG A 184 1.18 -3.43 16.76
N ASN A 185 1.54 -3.14 15.51
CA ASN A 185 2.05 -4.18 14.61
C ASN A 185 3.51 -4.55 14.94
N LYS A 186 4.28 -3.68 15.59
CA LYS A 186 5.69 -3.93 15.95
C LYS A 186 5.87 -5.21 16.76
N GLN A 187 4.97 -5.50 17.69
CA GLN A 187 5.05 -6.70 18.52
C GLN A 187 5.08 -7.98 17.67
N TRP A 188 4.27 -8.03 16.61
CA TRP A 188 4.25 -9.16 15.69
C TRP A 188 5.61 -9.34 14.98
N PHE A 189 6.21 -8.24 14.51
CA PHE A 189 7.54 -8.27 13.88
C PHE A 189 8.63 -8.75 14.86
N THR A 190 8.64 -8.22 16.09
CA THR A 190 9.60 -8.66 17.10
C THR A 190 9.43 -10.13 17.48
N ALA A 191 8.19 -10.63 17.54
CA ALA A 191 7.91 -12.05 17.78
C ALA A 191 8.38 -12.94 16.62
N SER A 192 8.42 -12.42 15.39
CA SER A 192 9.04 -13.04 14.21
C SER A 192 10.57 -12.81 14.14
N GLY A 193 11.17 -12.25 15.19
CA GLY A 193 12.61 -11.98 15.30
C GLY A 193 13.11 -10.80 14.46
N ILE A 194 12.24 -9.85 14.11
CA ILE A 194 12.60 -8.65 13.34
C ILE A 194 12.65 -7.46 14.28
N ASP A 195 13.86 -6.96 14.54
CA ASP A 195 14.08 -5.85 15.47
C ASP A 195 14.15 -4.47 14.78
N LYS A 196 14.47 -4.45 13.47
CA LYS A 196 14.54 -3.24 12.65
C LYS A 196 13.14 -2.81 12.21
N VAL A 197 12.34 -2.37 13.17
CA VAL A 197 10.96 -1.99 12.96
C VAL A 197 10.59 -0.75 13.78
N THR A 198 9.96 0.22 13.12
CA THR A 198 9.40 1.42 13.76
C THR A 198 7.90 1.41 13.57
N GLU A 199 7.17 1.56 14.68
CA GLU A 199 5.73 1.81 14.65
C GLU A 199 5.42 3.29 14.74
N LEU A 200 4.36 3.72 14.07
CA LEU A 200 3.91 5.11 14.03
C LEU A 200 2.40 5.19 14.22
N ASP A 201 1.95 6.22 14.94
CA ASP A 201 0.55 6.65 14.99
C ASP A 201 0.22 7.52 13.76
N TRP A 202 -1.07 7.75 13.49
CA TRP A 202 -1.46 8.69 12.44
C TRP A 202 -0.88 10.08 12.69
N TRP A 203 -0.41 10.69 11.61
CA TRP A 203 0.29 11.97 11.55
C TRP A 203 1.69 11.98 12.17
N GLU A 204 2.16 10.84 12.69
CA GLU A 204 3.57 10.71 13.05
C GLU A 204 4.45 10.51 11.83
N GLU A 205 5.69 10.98 11.94
CA GLU A 205 6.71 10.97 10.91
C GLU A 205 8.05 10.57 11.49
N ARG A 206 8.92 10.03 10.65
CA ARG A 206 10.31 9.75 10.98
C ARG A 206 11.21 10.20 9.84
N ASP A 207 12.24 10.97 10.18
CA ASP A 207 13.35 11.22 9.28
C ASP A 207 14.30 10.01 9.34
N VAL A 208 14.66 9.52 8.17
CA VAL A 208 15.50 8.34 7.94
C VAL A 208 16.77 8.80 7.26
N LYS A 209 17.92 8.43 7.82
CA LYS A 209 19.21 8.57 7.16
C LYS A 209 19.82 7.20 6.94
N LEU A 210 20.07 6.85 5.69
CA LEU A 210 20.84 5.67 5.33
C LEU A 210 22.28 6.10 5.06
N SER A 211 23.24 5.47 5.73
CA SER A 211 24.67 5.67 5.46
C SER A 211 25.31 4.33 5.07
N PRO A 212 26.38 4.31 4.25
CA PRO A 212 27.11 3.08 3.98
C PRO A 212 27.51 2.42 5.30
N ALA A 213 27.16 1.14 5.46
CA ALA A 213 27.59 0.36 6.61
C ALA A 213 29.12 0.29 6.56
N GLN A 214 29.81 0.65 7.65
CA GLN A 214 31.25 0.46 7.75
C GLN A 214 31.58 -1.01 7.49
N GLN A 215 32.14 -1.30 6.32
CA GLN A 215 32.80 -2.57 6.11
C GLN A 215 34.10 -2.52 6.91
N ASN A 216 34.28 -3.43 7.87
CA ASN A 216 35.60 -3.80 8.33
C ASN A 216 36.32 -4.51 7.17
N THR A 217 36.87 -3.76 6.22
CA THR A 217 37.70 -4.28 5.14
C THR A 217 39.16 -3.97 5.42
N VAL A 218 39.91 -5.03 5.73
CA VAL A 218 41.35 -5.10 5.50
C VAL A 218 41.58 -4.78 4.02
N VAL A 219 42.38 -3.76 3.76
CA VAL A 219 42.64 -3.21 2.43
C VAL A 219 43.44 -4.19 1.57
N SER A 220 42.94 -4.51 0.37
CA SER A 220 43.80 -4.82 -0.77
C SER A 220 43.07 -4.59 -2.10
N GLY A 221 43.66 -3.73 -2.94
CA GLY A 221 43.40 -3.67 -4.39
C GLY A 221 42.57 -2.49 -4.89
N ALA A 222 43.25 -1.49 -5.45
CA ALA A 222 42.65 -0.37 -6.16
C ALA A 222 42.03 -0.82 -7.50
N GLY A 223 40.73 -0.54 -7.69
CA GLY A 223 40.03 -0.62 -8.96
C GLY A 223 39.05 0.55 -9.07
N ASN A 224 39.22 1.40 -10.08
CA ASN A 224 38.34 2.54 -10.36
C ASN A 224 36.95 2.05 -10.80
N ALA A 225 35.95 2.19 -9.94
CA ALA A 225 34.54 2.05 -10.29
C ALA A 225 33.89 3.44 -10.37
N THR A 226 33.59 3.89 -11.59
CA THR A 226 32.82 5.12 -11.85
C THR A 226 31.33 4.84 -11.65
N GLY A 227 30.85 5.14 -10.44
CA GLY A 227 29.44 5.04 -10.05
C GLY A 227 29.29 5.24 -8.56
N GLY A 228 29.57 6.45 -8.06
CA GLY A 228 29.55 6.76 -6.63
C GLY A 228 28.17 6.50 -6.03
N SER A 229 28.11 5.65 -5.00
CA SER A 229 26.93 5.56 -4.15
C SER A 229 26.79 6.86 -3.36
N PRO A 230 25.58 7.40 -3.14
CA PRO A 230 25.43 8.66 -2.42
C PRO A 230 26.02 8.56 -1.00
N ASP A 231 26.75 9.59 -0.57
CA ASP A 231 27.41 9.65 0.74
C ASP A 231 26.42 9.42 1.90
N SER A 232 25.16 9.86 1.71
CA SER A 232 24.03 9.44 2.52
C SER A 232 22.72 9.60 1.77
N ILE A 233 21.76 8.71 2.03
CA ILE A 233 20.37 8.81 1.54
C ILE A 233 19.54 9.36 2.68
N THR A 234 18.67 10.33 2.40
CA THR A 234 17.74 10.88 3.39
C THR A 234 16.31 10.70 2.91
N ALA A 235 15.42 10.38 3.83
CA ALA A 235 14.01 10.23 3.56
C ALA A 235 13.17 10.68 4.75
N ARG A 236 11.91 11.00 4.50
CA ARG A 236 10.88 11.19 5.53
C ARG A 236 9.74 10.23 5.26
N ILE A 237 9.35 9.48 6.28
CA ILE A 237 8.27 8.50 6.22
C ILE A 237 7.19 8.93 7.21
N SER A 238 5.99 9.18 6.72
CA SER A 238 4.85 9.65 7.51
C SER A 238 3.73 8.62 7.49
N CYS A 239 3.25 8.26 8.68
CA CYS A 239 2.07 7.43 8.86
C CYS A 239 0.84 8.35 8.78
N LEU A 240 -0.06 8.08 7.84
CA LEU A 240 -1.20 8.94 7.54
C LEU A 240 -2.51 8.15 7.71
N PRO A 241 -3.62 8.83 8.05
CA PRO A 241 -4.90 8.16 8.18
C PRO A 241 -5.38 7.52 6.87
N CYS A 242 -6.15 6.44 7.00
CA CYS A 242 -7.05 5.91 5.98
C CYS A 242 -8.28 5.29 6.65
N GLN A 243 -9.33 5.02 5.88
CA GLN A 243 -10.59 4.45 6.38
C GLN A 243 -10.65 2.96 6.11
N HIS A 244 -10.18 2.15 7.06
CA HIS A 244 -10.15 0.68 6.95
C HIS A 244 -10.28 0.02 8.32
N THR A 245 -9.93 -1.27 8.43
CA THR A 245 -9.84 -2.00 9.70
C THR A 245 -8.57 -2.87 9.70
N SER A 246 -8.29 -3.50 10.84
CA SER A 246 -7.28 -4.54 10.98
C SER A 246 -7.90 -5.80 11.57
N ALA A 247 -7.35 -6.97 11.27
CA ALA A 247 -7.64 -8.27 11.87
C ALA A 247 -6.70 -9.36 11.33
N ARG A 248 -6.26 -10.30 12.17
CA ARG A 248 -5.57 -11.53 11.74
C ARG A 248 -6.20 -12.79 12.31
N SER A 249 -6.95 -12.68 13.39
CA SER A 249 -7.61 -13.78 14.07
C SER A 249 -9.06 -13.43 14.36
N LEU A 250 -9.81 -14.37 14.93
CA LEU A 250 -11.27 -14.22 15.10
C LEU A 250 -11.68 -13.10 16.08
N PHE A 251 -10.78 -12.65 16.95
CA PHE A 251 -11.09 -11.75 18.07
C PHE A 251 -10.12 -10.57 18.19
N ASP A 252 -9.39 -10.23 17.14
CA ASP A 252 -8.40 -9.14 17.15
C ASP A 252 -8.74 -7.97 16.21
N ARG A 253 -10.00 -7.89 15.76
CA ARG A 253 -10.42 -6.80 14.88
C ARG A 253 -10.19 -5.45 15.56
N GLY A 254 -9.45 -4.57 14.89
CA GLY A 254 -9.10 -3.25 15.40
C GLY A 254 -8.04 -3.26 16.50
N HIS A 255 -7.41 -4.39 16.83
CA HIS A 255 -6.37 -4.41 17.87
C HIS A 255 -5.07 -3.75 17.44
N THR A 256 -4.79 -3.66 16.13
CA THR A 256 -3.66 -2.90 15.58
C THR A 256 -4.14 -1.77 14.68
N LEU A 257 -3.33 -0.74 14.48
CA LEU A 257 -3.70 0.37 13.62
C LEU A 257 -3.56 -0.03 12.13
N TRP A 258 -4.29 0.67 11.27
CA TRP A 258 -4.18 0.67 9.81
C TRP A 258 -3.81 2.08 9.34
N ALA A 259 -3.12 2.23 8.22
CA ALA A 259 -2.66 3.54 7.76
C ALA A 259 -2.45 3.60 6.24
N SER A 260 -2.61 4.79 5.69
CA SER A 260 -1.91 5.19 4.47
C SER A 260 -0.52 5.73 4.84
N TRP A 261 0.35 5.94 3.85
CA TRP A 261 1.72 6.39 4.10
C TRP A 261 2.15 7.43 3.08
N SER A 262 3.02 8.35 3.49
CA SER A 262 3.82 9.12 2.54
C SER A 262 5.31 8.90 2.72
N VAL A 263 6.03 8.85 1.61
CA VAL A 263 7.50 8.78 1.58
C VAL A 263 8.04 9.91 0.74
N GLU A 264 8.91 10.73 1.33
CA GLU A 264 9.63 11.80 0.67
C GLU A 264 11.12 11.49 0.63
N SER A 265 11.73 11.51 -0.56
CA SER A 265 13.17 11.29 -0.74
C SER A 265 13.63 11.88 -2.08
N GLY A 266 14.84 12.46 -2.11
CA GLY A 266 15.46 13.02 -3.32
C GLY A 266 14.58 14.01 -4.08
N GLY A 267 13.80 14.81 -3.35
CA GLY A 267 12.89 15.81 -3.94
C GLY A 267 11.61 15.24 -4.55
N LYS A 268 11.30 13.96 -4.34
CA LYS A 268 10.05 13.32 -4.77
C LYS A 268 9.21 12.85 -3.59
N LYS A 269 7.89 12.93 -3.75
CA LYS A 269 6.90 12.51 -2.74
C LYS A 269 5.94 11.47 -3.30
N VAL A 270 5.82 10.35 -2.60
CA VAL A 270 4.87 9.28 -2.92
C VAL A 270 3.86 9.14 -1.80
N TRP A 271 2.58 9.01 -2.15
CA TRP A 271 1.52 8.60 -1.22
C TRP A 271 1.07 7.18 -1.54
N PHE A 272 0.99 6.33 -0.53
CA PHE A 272 0.50 4.96 -0.61
C PHE A 272 -0.77 4.83 0.20
N GLY A 273 -1.90 4.55 -0.45
CA GLY A 273 -3.21 4.54 0.19
C GLY A 273 -3.45 3.36 1.11
N GLY A 274 -2.73 2.25 0.93
CA GLY A 274 -3.12 0.96 1.49
C GLY A 274 -4.54 0.57 1.05
N ASP A 275 -5.22 -0.19 1.89
CA ASP A 275 -6.66 -0.36 1.77
C ASP A 275 -7.39 0.80 2.40
N THR A 276 -8.40 1.29 1.69
CA THR A 276 -9.26 2.31 2.25
C THR A 276 -10.58 2.42 1.53
N GLY A 277 -11.64 2.71 2.29
CA GLY A 277 -12.89 3.27 1.79
C GLY A 277 -12.80 4.80 1.70
N TYR A 278 -13.84 5.39 1.09
CA TYR A 278 -14.04 6.84 1.05
C TYR A 278 -15.34 7.26 1.75
N ARG A 279 -16.37 6.43 1.67
CA ARG A 279 -17.72 6.67 2.18
C ARG A 279 -18.45 5.34 2.39
N ALA A 280 -19.46 5.31 3.27
CA ALA A 280 -20.31 4.14 3.45
C ALA A 280 -21.61 4.30 2.68
N VAL A 281 -21.89 3.37 1.76
CA VAL A 281 -23.08 3.36 0.90
C VAL A 281 -24.08 2.32 1.42
N PRO A 282 -25.39 2.61 1.54
CA PRO A 282 -26.40 1.61 1.87
C PRO A 282 -26.64 0.61 0.74
N GLU A 283 -27.44 -0.42 0.99
CA GLU A 283 -27.90 -1.29 -0.10
C GLU A 283 -28.83 -0.50 -1.02
N LEU A 284 -28.46 -0.42 -2.28
CA LEU A 284 -29.21 0.26 -3.34
C LEU A 284 -29.55 -0.75 -4.44
N PRO A 285 -30.63 -0.53 -5.22
CA PRO A 285 -30.88 -1.28 -6.45
C PRO A 285 -29.66 -1.19 -7.40
N LYS A 286 -29.41 -2.26 -8.17
CA LYS A 286 -28.19 -2.40 -8.99
C LYS A 286 -28.00 -1.30 -10.04
N ASP A 287 -29.09 -0.70 -10.50
CA ASP A 287 -29.16 0.34 -11.53
C ASP A 287 -29.11 1.77 -10.97
N VAL A 288 -29.05 1.91 -9.65
CA VAL A 288 -28.95 3.22 -8.97
C VAL A 288 -27.47 3.61 -8.83
N ASP A 289 -27.14 4.80 -9.35
CA ASP A 289 -25.83 5.41 -9.18
C ASP A 289 -25.70 5.99 -7.76
N ASP A 290 -24.77 5.45 -6.97
CA ASP A 290 -24.53 5.90 -5.60
C ASP A 290 -23.90 7.30 -5.51
N TYR A 291 -23.55 7.92 -6.63
CA TYR A 291 -23.10 9.32 -6.76
C TYR A 291 -24.15 10.27 -7.35
N ALA A 292 -25.37 9.79 -7.60
CA ALA A 292 -26.46 10.65 -8.07
C ALA A 292 -26.76 11.79 -7.06
N PRO A 293 -27.20 12.99 -7.51
CA PRO A 293 -27.39 14.15 -6.63
C PRO A 293 -28.32 13.95 -5.43
N GLU A 294 -29.23 12.98 -5.51
CA GLU A 294 -30.12 12.56 -4.42
C GLU A 294 -29.42 11.78 -3.28
N HIS A 295 -28.17 11.36 -3.49
CA HIS A 295 -27.37 10.59 -2.55
C HIS A 295 -26.17 11.39 -2.03
N ASP A 296 -26.35 12.03 -0.87
CA ASP A 296 -25.30 12.78 -0.17
C ASP A 296 -24.82 12.00 1.07
N TYR A 297 -23.90 11.06 0.88
CA TYR A 297 -23.30 10.29 1.98
C TYR A 297 -22.03 10.99 2.49
N PRO A 298 -21.72 10.97 3.79
CA PRO A 298 -20.50 11.57 4.31
C PRO A 298 -19.24 10.96 3.70
N HIS A 299 -18.25 11.79 3.40
CA HIS A 299 -16.95 11.38 2.88
C HIS A 299 -15.88 11.48 3.97
N CYS A 300 -14.86 10.62 3.90
CA CYS A 300 -13.75 10.64 4.83
C CYS A 300 -12.92 11.93 4.64
N PRO A 301 -12.86 12.84 5.63
CA PRO A 301 -12.17 14.12 5.50
C PRO A 301 -10.65 13.97 5.46
N ALA A 302 -10.12 12.82 5.90
CA ALA A 302 -8.69 12.57 6.04
C ALA A 302 -7.91 12.80 4.74
N PHE A 303 -8.44 12.41 3.59
CA PHE A 303 -7.74 12.54 2.31
C PHE A 303 -7.50 13.99 1.93
N LYS A 304 -8.51 14.84 2.11
CA LYS A 304 -8.39 16.28 1.86
C LYS A 304 -7.38 16.91 2.81
N GLN A 305 -7.41 16.52 4.08
CA GLN A 305 -6.43 16.97 5.08
C GLN A 305 -5.01 16.55 4.71
N ILE A 306 -4.82 15.31 4.23
CA ILE A 306 -3.53 14.81 3.74
C ILE A 306 -3.05 15.67 2.55
N GLY A 307 -3.90 15.92 1.56
CA GLY A 307 -3.53 16.75 0.41
C GLY A 307 -3.25 18.21 0.78
N ASP A 308 -3.96 18.76 1.78
CA ASP A 308 -3.75 20.13 2.26
C ASP A 308 -2.46 20.27 3.10
N LEU A 309 -2.09 19.25 3.89
CA LEU A 309 -0.99 19.33 4.85
C LEU A 309 0.32 18.65 4.42
N ARG A 310 0.28 17.75 3.44
CA ARG A 310 1.44 16.96 2.97
C ARG A 310 1.64 17.00 1.46
N GLY A 311 0.54 17.09 0.73
CA GLY A 311 0.54 17.24 -0.73
C GLY A 311 1.14 18.57 -1.20
N PRO A 312 1.30 18.74 -2.53
CA PRO A 312 1.01 17.74 -3.56
C PRO A 312 2.03 16.59 -3.56
N PHE A 313 1.58 15.41 -3.98
CA PHE A 313 2.44 14.23 -4.18
C PHE A 313 2.75 14.04 -5.66
N ASP A 314 3.96 13.58 -5.99
CA ASP A 314 4.31 13.28 -7.38
C ASP A 314 3.60 12.01 -7.88
N LEU A 315 3.43 11.03 -7.00
CA LEU A 315 2.76 9.77 -7.31
C LEU A 315 1.87 9.31 -6.14
N GLY A 316 0.62 8.97 -6.44
CA GLY A 316 -0.28 8.22 -5.58
C GLY A 316 -0.37 6.74 -5.97
N LEU A 317 -0.36 5.83 -5.00
CA LEU A 317 -0.67 4.42 -5.19
C LEU A 317 -2.02 4.17 -4.52
N VAL A 318 -3.08 4.05 -5.32
CA VAL A 318 -4.47 4.20 -4.85
C VAL A 318 -5.27 2.94 -5.13
N PRO A 319 -5.94 2.32 -4.13
CA PRO A 319 -6.70 1.10 -4.35
C PRO A 319 -7.88 1.33 -5.27
N ILE A 320 -8.18 0.36 -6.13
CA ILE A 320 -9.31 0.42 -7.07
C ILE A 320 -10.16 -0.86 -7.08
N GLY A 321 -9.84 -1.86 -6.27
CA GLY A 321 -10.52 -3.16 -6.22
C GLY A 321 -11.14 -3.44 -4.85
N ALA A 322 -11.66 -4.66 -4.69
CA ALA A 322 -12.25 -5.20 -3.47
C ALA A 322 -13.56 -4.51 -3.00
N TYR A 323 -14.37 -3.98 -3.92
CA TYR A 323 -15.45 -3.03 -3.57
C TYR A 323 -16.89 -3.58 -3.68
N ASP A 324 -17.12 -4.76 -4.27
CA ASP A 324 -18.49 -5.25 -4.55
C ASP A 324 -18.95 -6.42 -3.65
N PRO A 325 -20.19 -6.39 -3.11
CA PRO A 325 -21.19 -5.34 -3.21
C PRO A 325 -20.87 -4.10 -2.38
N ARG A 326 -21.14 -2.92 -2.97
CA ARG A 326 -20.87 -1.60 -2.38
C ARG A 326 -21.37 -1.48 -0.95
N TRP A 327 -22.55 -2.00 -0.64
CA TRP A 327 -23.11 -1.84 0.70
C TRP A 327 -22.41 -2.66 1.79
N LEU A 328 -21.66 -3.70 1.43
CA LEU A 328 -20.81 -4.42 2.39
C LEU A 328 -19.44 -3.75 2.52
N PHE A 329 -18.85 -3.35 1.39
CA PHE A 329 -17.42 -3.04 1.33
C PHE A 329 -17.07 -1.55 1.20
N SER A 330 -17.97 -0.68 0.75
CA SER A 330 -17.68 0.76 0.52
C SER A 330 -17.05 1.48 1.71
N SER A 331 -17.45 1.10 2.93
CA SER A 331 -16.88 1.67 4.16
C SER A 331 -15.37 1.45 4.29
N MET A 332 -14.81 0.41 3.67
CA MET A 332 -13.43 -0.04 3.86
C MET A 332 -12.64 -0.25 2.56
N HIS A 333 -13.32 -0.34 1.41
CA HIS A 333 -12.73 -0.42 0.08
C HIS A 333 -13.39 0.56 -0.89
N ALA A 334 -12.57 1.45 -1.45
CA ALA A 334 -12.93 2.41 -2.46
C ALA A 334 -13.19 1.69 -3.80
N ASN A 335 -14.34 1.98 -4.42
CA ASN A 335 -14.47 1.68 -5.85
C ASN A 335 -13.71 2.74 -6.68
N PRO A 336 -13.52 2.55 -7.98
CA PRO A 336 -12.78 3.52 -8.80
C PRO A 336 -13.32 4.96 -8.79
N TYR A 337 -14.62 5.17 -8.57
CA TYR A 337 -15.18 6.53 -8.38
C TYR A 337 -14.73 7.18 -7.07
N ASP A 338 -14.77 6.42 -5.97
CA ASP A 338 -14.18 6.82 -4.69
C ASP A 338 -12.67 7.08 -4.85
N SER A 339 -11.95 6.21 -5.54
CA SER A 339 -10.50 6.34 -5.78
C SER A 339 -10.13 7.61 -6.54
N VAL A 340 -10.93 8.03 -7.52
CA VAL A 340 -10.70 9.29 -8.25
C VAL A 340 -10.92 10.52 -7.34
N ASN A 341 -11.89 10.47 -6.42
CA ASN A 341 -12.04 11.54 -5.42
C ASN A 341 -10.87 11.54 -4.44
N ILE A 342 -10.43 10.38 -3.94
CA ILE A 342 -9.23 10.25 -3.09
C ILE A 342 -7.99 10.82 -3.81
N PHE A 343 -7.80 10.50 -5.09
CA PHE A 343 -6.71 11.03 -5.92
C PHE A 343 -6.69 12.56 -5.94
N LYS A 344 -7.87 13.19 -6.12
CA LYS A 344 -8.00 14.66 -6.10
C LYS A 344 -7.76 15.24 -4.71
N ASP A 345 -8.37 14.66 -3.68
CA ASP A 345 -8.32 15.16 -2.30
C ASP A 345 -6.89 15.07 -1.74
N THR A 346 -6.14 14.03 -2.08
CA THR A 346 -4.72 13.89 -1.73
C THR A 346 -3.78 14.77 -2.56
N LYS A 347 -4.28 15.40 -3.63
CA LYS A 347 -3.50 16.24 -4.56
C LYS A 347 -2.31 15.50 -5.18
N CYS A 348 -2.50 14.22 -5.53
CA CYS A 348 -1.52 13.49 -6.32
C CYS A 348 -1.48 14.07 -7.75
N LYS A 349 -0.27 14.27 -8.31
CA LYS A 349 -0.09 14.72 -9.71
C LYS A 349 -0.31 13.60 -10.72
N ARG A 350 0.12 12.39 -10.34
CA ARG A 350 -0.06 11.13 -11.05
C ARG A 350 -0.47 10.06 -10.06
N ALA A 351 -1.14 9.01 -10.53
CA ALA A 351 -1.46 7.86 -9.70
C ALA A 351 -1.41 6.54 -10.47
N MET A 352 -1.19 5.46 -9.74
CA MET A 352 -1.30 4.09 -10.23
C MET A 352 -2.29 3.31 -9.37
N GLY A 353 -3.16 2.53 -10.01
CA GLY A 353 -4.13 1.66 -9.35
C GLY A 353 -3.46 0.46 -8.67
N ILE A 354 -3.86 0.18 -7.43
CA ILE A 354 -3.46 -1.00 -6.65
C ILE A 354 -4.68 -1.83 -6.21
N HIS A 355 -4.44 -2.94 -5.51
CA HIS A 355 -5.46 -3.78 -4.85
C HIS A 355 -6.43 -4.50 -5.81
N TRP A 356 -6.04 -4.69 -7.06
CA TRP A 356 -6.82 -5.40 -8.07
C TRP A 356 -5.96 -6.41 -8.82
N GLY A 357 -6.55 -7.23 -9.69
CA GLY A 357 -5.78 -8.00 -10.67
C GLY A 357 -5.01 -9.21 -10.13
N THR A 358 -5.16 -9.58 -8.85
CA THR A 358 -4.32 -10.62 -8.20
C THR A 358 -5.11 -11.69 -7.46
N TRP A 359 -5.99 -11.30 -6.53
CA TRP A 359 -6.90 -12.20 -5.81
C TRP A 359 -8.34 -11.79 -6.06
N VAL A 360 -9.24 -12.76 -6.01
CA VAL A 360 -10.68 -12.50 -5.90
C VAL A 360 -11.01 -12.39 -4.41
N LEU A 361 -11.15 -11.17 -3.91
CA LEU A 361 -11.48 -10.88 -2.50
C LEU A 361 -12.98 -10.62 -2.30
N THR A 362 -13.64 -10.19 -3.37
CA THR A 362 -15.03 -9.71 -3.42
C THR A 362 -15.67 -10.13 -4.75
N GLU A 363 -16.82 -9.54 -5.10
CA GLU A 363 -17.68 -10.04 -6.17
C GLU A 363 -17.50 -9.33 -7.53
N GLU A 364 -16.70 -8.26 -7.65
CA GLU A 364 -16.49 -7.60 -8.95
C GLU A 364 -15.69 -8.47 -9.94
N ASP A 365 -15.99 -8.33 -11.23
CA ASP A 365 -15.22 -9.03 -12.27
C ASP A 365 -13.76 -8.57 -12.29
N VAL A 366 -12.83 -9.50 -12.48
CA VAL A 366 -11.38 -9.26 -12.30
C VAL A 366 -10.75 -8.18 -13.20
N LEU A 367 -11.42 -7.83 -14.31
CA LEU A 367 -11.01 -6.76 -15.25
C LEU A 367 -11.98 -5.56 -15.26
N GLU A 368 -12.95 -5.52 -14.34
CA GLU A 368 -13.82 -4.36 -14.17
C GLU A 368 -13.08 -3.12 -13.62
N PRO A 369 -12.19 -3.22 -12.60
CA PRO A 369 -11.61 -2.04 -11.96
C PRO A 369 -10.97 -1.04 -12.93
N PRO A 370 -10.13 -1.44 -13.91
CA PRO A 370 -9.56 -0.49 -14.87
C PRO A 370 -10.58 0.13 -15.83
N LYS A 371 -11.65 -0.61 -16.18
CA LYS A 371 -12.71 -0.09 -17.06
C LYS A 371 -13.52 0.96 -16.31
N LEU A 372 -13.82 0.69 -15.04
CA LEU A 372 -14.57 1.59 -14.19
C LEU A 372 -13.75 2.81 -13.78
N LEU A 373 -12.42 2.67 -13.62
CA LEU A 373 -11.50 3.79 -13.42
C LEU A 373 -11.54 4.79 -14.58
N ARG A 374 -11.49 4.32 -15.84
CA ARG A 374 -11.61 5.21 -17.02
C ARG A 374 -12.92 6.00 -17.02
N LYS A 375 -14.03 5.34 -16.69
CA LYS A 375 -15.34 6.00 -16.54
C LYS A 375 -15.33 7.05 -15.43
N ALA A 376 -14.75 6.73 -14.27
CA ALA A 376 -14.63 7.64 -13.13
C ALA A 376 -13.73 8.85 -13.43
N LEU A 377 -12.65 8.67 -14.19
CA LEU A 377 -11.77 9.77 -14.62
C LEU A 377 -12.52 10.72 -15.57
N LYS A 378 -13.19 10.16 -16.57
CA LYS A 378 -14.05 10.92 -17.48
C LYS A 378 -15.14 11.70 -16.74
N TRP A 379 -15.76 11.09 -15.73
CA TRP A 379 -16.76 11.74 -14.88
C TRP A 379 -16.23 12.98 -14.14
N LYS A 380 -14.92 13.08 -13.88
CA LYS A 380 -14.28 14.22 -13.21
C LYS A 380 -13.51 15.14 -14.16
N ASP A 381 -13.73 15.00 -15.47
CA ASP A 381 -13.00 15.73 -16.51
C ASP A 381 -11.47 15.54 -16.42
N ILE A 382 -11.04 14.35 -15.99
CA ILE A 382 -9.63 13.94 -15.95
C ILE A 382 -9.37 13.05 -17.18
N PRO A 383 -8.24 13.21 -17.89
CA PRO A 383 -7.86 12.30 -18.97
C PRO A 383 -7.96 10.84 -18.53
N GLU A 384 -8.60 10.01 -19.36
CA GLU A 384 -8.83 8.58 -19.08
C GLU A 384 -7.53 7.77 -18.99
N GLU A 385 -6.42 8.32 -19.50
CA GLU A 385 -5.08 7.72 -19.47
C GLU A 385 -4.01 8.79 -19.22
N GLY A 386 -2.87 8.39 -18.67
CA GLY A 386 -1.68 9.23 -18.46
C GLY A 386 -1.69 10.06 -17.18
N VAL A 387 -2.75 9.98 -16.36
CA VAL A 387 -2.91 10.74 -15.11
C VAL A 387 -3.08 9.80 -13.91
N PHE A 388 -4.12 8.97 -13.91
CA PHE A 388 -4.32 7.92 -12.91
C PHE A 388 -4.53 6.60 -13.66
N ASP A 389 -3.45 5.84 -13.80
CA ASP A 389 -3.39 4.69 -14.70
C ASP A 389 -3.36 3.35 -13.96
N VAL A 390 -3.43 2.29 -14.74
CA VAL A 390 -3.02 0.94 -14.35
C VAL A 390 -1.90 0.45 -15.27
N CYS A 391 -1.19 -0.60 -14.87
CA CYS A 391 -0.14 -1.22 -15.68
C CYS A 391 -0.19 -2.74 -15.57
N ASP A 392 0.64 -3.45 -16.32
CA ASP A 392 0.79 -4.90 -16.18
C ASP A 392 1.50 -5.26 -14.85
N ILE A 393 1.30 -6.48 -14.36
CA ILE A 393 2.03 -6.98 -13.20
C ILE A 393 3.50 -7.20 -13.61
N GLY A 394 4.42 -6.63 -12.85
CA GLY A 394 5.86 -6.58 -13.11
C GLY A 394 6.30 -5.41 -14.02
N GLU A 395 5.37 -4.60 -14.50
CA GLU A 395 5.70 -3.42 -15.31
C GLU A 395 6.19 -2.26 -14.44
N SER A 396 7.19 -1.53 -14.97
CA SER A 396 7.72 -0.32 -14.35
C SER A 396 7.27 0.93 -15.11
N ARG A 397 6.94 1.99 -14.36
CA ARG A 397 6.59 3.33 -14.87
C ARG A 397 7.53 4.37 -14.26
N GLU A 398 7.87 5.39 -15.05
CA GLU A 398 8.72 6.50 -14.62
C GLU A 398 7.91 7.80 -14.54
N PHE A 399 8.20 8.58 -13.50
CA PHE A 399 7.51 9.82 -13.15
C PHE A 399 8.56 10.92 -12.98
N ARG A 400 8.51 11.93 -13.85
CA ARG A 400 9.48 13.02 -13.94
C ARG A 400 9.04 14.24 -13.15
#